data_AF-A0A7C4TDJ9-F1
#
_entry.id   AF-A0A7C4TDJ9-F1
#
_cell.length_a   1.000
_cell.length_b   1.000
_cell.length_c   1.000
_cell.angle_alpha   90.00
_cell.angle_beta   90.00
_cell.angle_gamma   90.00
#
_symmetry.space_group_name_H-M   'P 1'
#
loop_
_entity.id
_entity.type
_entity.pdbx_description
1 polymer ?
#
loop_
_entity_poly.entity_id
_entity_poly.type
_entity_poly.pdbx_seq_one_letter_code
_entity_poly.pdbx_strand_id
1 'polypeptide(L)'
;MALVHDALVYESDTGLVDALVPFVRDGIQRAETVFVMTSVAKWGLLREALGPASRSVRFHEANDRYRTPARTIRDCAVTVRAARDAGA
;
A
#
# COMPACT_ATOMS: atom_id res chain seq x y z
N MET A 1 -13.47 -9.59 11.77
CA MET A 1 -12.14 -8.93 11.72
C MET A 1 -12.39 -7.46 11.43
N ALA A 2 -11.95 -6.56 12.31
CA ALA A 2 -12.09 -5.11 12.11
C ALA A 2 -10.94 -4.60 11.25
N LEU A 3 -11.19 -3.58 10.43
CA LEU A 3 -10.12 -2.86 9.73
C LEU A 3 -9.44 -1.92 10.73
N VAL A 4 -8.14 -2.08 10.90
CA VAL A 4 -7.30 -1.10 11.62
C VAL A 4 -6.87 -0.05 10.61
N HIS A 5 -7.11 1.22 10.92
CA HIS A 5 -6.70 2.34 10.10
C HIS A 5 -5.80 3.26 10.92
N ASP A 6 -4.52 3.27 10.57
CA ASP A 6 -3.52 4.15 11.18
C ASP A 6 -3.11 5.27 10.23
N ALA A 7 -2.77 6.43 10.80
CA ALA A 7 -2.29 7.57 10.04
C ALA A 7 -0.76 7.67 10.14
N LEU A 8 -0.11 7.89 8.99
CA LEU A 8 1.32 8.20 8.90
C LEU A 8 1.48 9.65 8.44
N VAL A 9 2.08 10.49 9.29
CA VAL A 9 2.45 11.87 8.96
C VAL A 9 3.92 11.89 8.53
N TYR A 10 4.21 12.53 7.40
CA TYR A 10 5.55 12.61 6.83
C TYR A 10 5.73 13.96 6.13
N GLU A 11 6.98 14.43 6.07
CA GLU A 11 7.32 15.76 5.54
C GLU A 11 7.97 15.70 4.15
N SER A 12 8.48 14.52 3.74
CA SER A 12 9.18 14.35 2.48
C SER A 12 8.95 12.97 1.89
N ASP A 13 9.27 12.82 0.60
CA ASP A 13 9.22 11.53 -0.09
C ASP A 13 10.20 10.51 0.53
N THR A 14 11.38 10.95 0.96
CA THR A 14 12.32 10.10 1.71
C THR A 14 11.71 9.66 3.05
N GLY A 15 11.12 10.59 3.82
CA GLY A 15 10.46 10.26 5.08
C GLY A 15 9.27 9.30 4.92
N LEU A 16 8.53 9.42 3.80
CA LEU A 16 7.49 8.45 3.43
C LEU A 16 8.08 7.05 3.20
N VAL A 17 9.14 6.96 2.39
CA VAL A 17 9.78 5.68 2.04
C VAL A 17 10.38 5.01 3.27
N ASP A 18 11.11 5.78 4.09
CA ASP A 18 11.77 5.28 5.30
C ASP A 18 10.77 4.68 6.29
N ALA A 19 9.59 5.28 6.40
CA ALA A 19 8.53 4.76 7.25
C ALA A 19 7.80 3.55 6.64
N LEU A 20 7.56 3.53 5.33
CA LEU A 20 6.79 2.47 4.67
C LEU A 20 7.60 1.20 4.41
N VAL A 21 8.90 1.29 4.13
CA VAL A 21 9.71 0.12 3.78
C VAL A 21 9.76 -0.93 4.88
N PRO A 22 9.98 -0.58 6.17
CA PRO A 22 9.93 -1.55 7.27
C PRO A 22 8.55 -2.20 7.40
N PHE A 23 7.48 -1.41 7.32
CA PHE A 23 6.10 -1.90 7.40
C PHE A 23 5.77 -2.91 6.30
N VAL A 24 6.12 -2.57 5.05
CA VAL A 24 5.92 -3.45 3.90
C VAL A 24 6.74 -4.74 4.04
N ARG A 25 7.99 -4.65 4.51
CA ARG A 25 8.85 -5.82 4.71
C ARG A 25 8.32 -6.75 5.80
N ASP A 26 7.81 -6.24 6.90
CA ASP A 26 7.22 -7.05 7.98
C ASP A 26 6.00 -7.84 7.44
N GLY A 27 5.11 -7.19 6.70
CA GLY A 27 3.98 -7.86 6.05
C GLY A 27 4.43 -8.98 5.10
N ILE A 28 5.42 -8.70 4.23
CA ILE A 28 5.98 -9.72 3.33
C ILE A 28 6.60 -10.89 4.11
N GLN A 29 7.35 -10.62 5.19
CA GLN A 29 7.98 -11.65 6.03
C GLN A 29 6.94 -12.54 6.72
N ARG A 30 5.78 -11.98 7.04
CA ARG A 30 4.63 -12.70 7.61
C ARG A 30 3.77 -13.43 6.56
N ALA A 31 4.19 -13.39 5.28
CA ALA A 31 3.43 -13.91 4.15
C ALA A 31 2.03 -13.26 4.02
N GLU A 32 1.90 -12.01 4.43
CA GLU A 32 0.68 -11.22 4.24
C GLU A 32 0.63 -10.63 2.83
N THR A 33 -0.58 -10.50 2.28
CA THR A 33 -0.81 -9.79 1.02
C THR A 33 -0.57 -8.29 1.22
N VAL A 34 0.49 -7.73 0.63
CA VAL A 34 0.79 -6.30 0.74
C VAL A 34 0.29 -5.52 -0.48
N PHE A 35 -0.50 -4.48 -0.20
CA PHE A 35 -1.11 -3.61 -1.19
C PHE A 35 -0.74 -2.14 -0.95
N VAL A 36 -0.33 -1.45 -2.01
CA VAL A 36 0.04 -0.03 -1.97
C VAL A 36 -0.80 0.73 -2.97
N MET A 37 -1.59 1.70 -2.49
CA MET A 37 -2.38 2.60 -3.33
C MET A 37 -1.95 4.05 -3.16
N THR A 38 -1.19 4.55 -4.12
CA THR A 38 -0.65 5.91 -4.14
C THR A 38 -0.34 6.34 -5.58
N SER A 39 0.28 7.49 -5.78
CA SER A 39 0.68 7.96 -7.13
C SER A 39 1.78 7.10 -7.74
N VAL A 40 1.84 7.05 -9.07
CA VAL A 40 2.87 6.29 -9.81
C VAL A 40 4.30 6.75 -9.46
N ALA A 41 4.49 8.06 -9.23
CA ALA A 41 5.78 8.60 -8.78
C ALA A 41 6.24 7.95 -7.46
N LYS A 42 5.34 7.83 -6.48
CA LYS A 42 5.64 7.19 -5.18
C LYS A 42 5.87 5.68 -5.30
N TRP A 43 5.34 5.02 -6.33
CA TRP A 43 5.67 3.62 -6.58
C TRP A 43 7.11 3.44 -7.00
N GLY A 44 7.63 4.34 -7.83
CA GLY A 44 9.02 4.31 -8.27
C GLY A 44 9.96 4.30 -7.07
N LEU A 45 9.75 5.24 -6.16
CA LEU A 45 10.51 5.38 -4.91
C LEU A 45 10.44 4.12 -4.03
N LEU A 46 9.23 3.58 -3.83
CA LEU A 46 9.05 2.38 -3.01
C LEU A 46 9.65 1.13 -3.66
N ARG A 47 9.51 0.97 -4.99
CA ARG A 47 10.08 -0.17 -5.72
C ARG A 47 11.59 -0.17 -5.65
N GLU A 48 12.21 1.00 -5.83
CA GLU A 48 13.65 1.18 -5.69
C GLU A 48 14.12 0.78 -4.29
N ALA A 49 13.50 1.33 -3.24
CA ALA A 49 13.89 1.07 -1.86
C ALA A 49 13.63 -0.38 -1.39
N LEU A 50 12.57 -1.02 -1.90
CA LEU A 50 12.26 -2.42 -1.62
C LEU A 50 13.12 -3.40 -2.42
N GLY A 51 13.68 -2.97 -3.55
CA GLY A 51 14.45 -3.83 -4.46
C GLY A 51 13.63 -5.06 -4.89
N PRO A 52 14.22 -6.28 -4.86
CA PRO A 52 13.52 -7.50 -5.27
C PRO A 52 12.22 -7.80 -4.52
N ALA A 53 12.10 -7.36 -3.26
CA ALA A 53 10.91 -7.58 -2.44
C ALA A 53 9.65 -6.87 -3.00
N SER A 54 9.84 -5.84 -3.83
CA SER A 54 8.74 -5.14 -4.50
C SER A 54 7.88 -6.05 -5.39
N ARG A 55 8.39 -7.21 -5.82
CA ARG A 55 7.62 -8.18 -6.63
C ARG A 55 6.47 -8.81 -5.84
N SER A 56 6.57 -8.84 -4.52
CA SER A 56 5.53 -9.33 -3.62
C SER A 56 4.49 -8.26 -3.25
N VAL A 57 4.62 -7.04 -3.78
CA VAL A 57 3.72 -5.92 -3.49
C VAL A 57 2.82 -5.64 -4.68
N ARG A 58 1.52 -5.45 -4.42
CA ARG A 58 0.53 -5.03 -5.42
C ARG A 58 0.39 -3.51 -5.40
N PHE A 59 0.75 -2.86 -6.51
CA PHE A 59 0.68 -1.40 -6.66
C PHE A 59 -0.54 -0.98 -7.47
N HIS A 60 -1.32 -0.03 -6.94
CA HIS A 60 -2.54 0.47 -7.58
C HIS A 60 -2.61 1.99 -7.57
N GLU A 61 -3.08 2.57 -8.67
CA GLU A 61 -3.09 4.02 -8.83
C GLU A 61 -4.23 4.63 -8.07
N ALA A 62 -3.89 5.65 -7.30
CA ALA A 62 -4.85 6.31 -6.46
C ALA A 62 -5.81 7.23 -7.25
N ASN A 63 -5.48 7.68 -8.48
CA ASN A 63 -6.31 8.51 -9.35
C ASN A 63 -7.23 9.50 -8.59
N ASP A 64 -8.48 9.66 -9.02
CA ASP A 64 -9.51 10.48 -8.37
C ASP A 64 -10.12 9.80 -7.12
N ARG A 65 -9.61 8.64 -6.67
CA ARG A 65 -10.27 7.85 -5.62
C ARG A 65 -10.42 8.62 -4.31
N TYR A 66 -9.50 9.54 -4.00
CA TYR A 66 -9.56 10.34 -2.77
C TYR A 66 -10.53 11.53 -2.82
N ARG A 67 -11.21 11.79 -3.95
CA ARG A 67 -12.21 12.88 -4.05
C ARG A 67 -13.43 12.64 -3.16
N THR A 68 -13.72 11.38 -2.83
CA THR A 68 -14.83 11.03 -1.93
C THR A 68 -14.34 10.01 -0.92
N PRO A 69 -13.86 10.44 0.26
CA PRO A 69 -13.19 9.57 1.24
C PRO A 69 -13.97 8.30 1.60
N ALA A 70 -15.29 8.41 1.78
CA ALA A 70 -16.15 7.25 2.06
C ALA A 70 -16.15 6.21 0.93
N ARG A 71 -16.07 6.64 -0.34
CA ARG A 71 -15.93 5.73 -1.49
C ARG A 71 -14.55 5.09 -1.50
N THR A 72 -13.50 5.85 -1.22
CA THR A 72 -12.13 5.33 -1.14
C THR A 72 -12.03 4.17 -0.15
N ILE A 73 -12.53 4.36 1.09
CA ILE A 73 -12.44 3.34 2.14
C ILE A 73 -13.17 2.06 1.73
N ARG A 74 -14.39 2.20 1.18
CA ARG A 74 -15.16 1.06 0.67
C ARG A 74 -14.40 0.36 -0.45
N ASP A 75 -13.87 1.10 -1.41
CA ASP A 75 -13.19 0.55 -2.59
C ASP A 75 -11.87 -0.13 -2.19
N CYS A 76 -11.11 0.43 -1.24
CA CYS A 76 -9.96 -0.24 -0.61
C CYS A 76 -10.36 -1.60 -0.04
N ALA A 77 -11.43 -1.65 0.75
CA ALA A 77 -11.89 -2.89 1.36
C ALA A 77 -12.31 -3.93 0.30
N VAL A 78 -12.94 -3.50 -0.80
CA VAL A 78 -13.29 -4.37 -1.93
C VAL A 78 -12.02 -4.88 -2.63
N THR A 79 -11.07 -4.01 -2.93
CA THR A 79 -9.83 -4.38 -3.63
C THR A 79 -8.98 -5.34 -2.79
N VAL A 80 -8.83 -5.10 -1.49
CA VAL A 80 -8.08 -5.99 -0.58
C VAL A 80 -8.73 -7.37 -0.53
N ARG A 81 -10.06 -7.45 -0.43
CA ARG A 81 -10.77 -8.74 -0.46
C ARG A 81 -10.58 -9.46 -1.79
N ALA A 82 -10.72 -8.76 -2.91
CA ALA A 82 -10.52 -9.35 -4.24
C ALA A 82 -9.08 -9.88 -4.43
N ALA A 83 -8.07 -9.14 -3.94
CA ALA A 83 -6.68 -9.57 -4.00
C ALA A 83 -6.45 -10.86 -3.18
N ARG A 84 -7.00 -10.91 -1.96
CA ARG A 84 -6.94 -12.10 -1.12
C ARG A 84 -7.64 -13.30 -1.76
N ASP A 85 -8.82 -13.11 -2.31
CA ASP A 85 -9.61 -14.19 -2.92
C ASP A 85 -8.95 -14.71 -4.23
N ALA A 86 -8.07 -13.91 -4.86
CA ALA A 86 -7.23 -14.32 -5.98
C ALA A 86 -5.95 -15.10 -5.56
N GLY A 87 -5.79 -15.43 -4.27
CA GLY A 87 -4.67 -16.22 -3.76
C GLY A 87 -3.35 -15.44 -3.65
N ALA A 88 -3.43 -14.12 -3.49
CA ALA A 88 -2.28 -13.27 -3.18
C ALA A 88 -1.96 -13.24 -1.68
#